data_AF-A0A7K4JZ14-F1
#
_entry.id   AF-A0A7K4JZ14-F1
#
_cell.length_a   1.000
_cell.length_b   1.000
_cell.length_c   1.000
_cell.angle_alpha   90.00
_cell.angle_beta   90.00
_cell.angle_gamma   90.00
#
_symmetry.space_group_name_H-M   'P 1'
#
loop_
_entity.id
_entity.type
_entity.pdbx_description
1 polymer ?
#
loop_
_entity_poly.entity_id
_entity_poly.type
_entity_poly.pdbx_seq_one_letter_code
_entity_poly.pdbx_strand_id
1 'polypeptide(L)'
;RSFARIMLLFSGLLFWGAAAALAFSGVFVILMYKNYRCFLQDSFLPLPGWLAIAAAFGLLPTGILAISISAKNSRCRQGVLMYLLLILLCLEMSSALLAKTYSARMTSELKSTMGHVFSHYNGRYSENPGSRAVDKIQRNLQCCGVQNYTDWLTTSTISSHLPTEKACAPESCCKEKYSNCRDDICHLEHLFQEGCLRKLEDQVHFVMLCLFWCCIVLGVLELLAGFSNGILMRHQPFQDFRIL
;
A
#
# COMPACT_ATOMS: atom_id res chain seq x y z
N ARG A 1 -38.79 6.53 5.75
CA ARG A 1 -38.68 5.66 4.55
C ARG A 1 -37.99 6.34 3.36
N SER A 2 -38.43 7.53 2.93
CA SER A 2 -37.82 8.26 1.80
C SER A 2 -36.36 8.67 2.08
N PHE A 3 -36.07 9.16 3.30
CA PHE A 3 -34.70 9.50 3.72
C PHE A 3 -33.71 8.32 3.55
N ALA A 4 -34.06 7.12 4.05
CA ALA A 4 -33.20 5.94 3.95
C ALA A 4 -32.99 5.45 2.50
N ARG A 5 -33.94 5.69 1.58
CA ARG A 5 -33.77 5.41 0.14
C ARG A 5 -32.78 6.37 -0.51
N ILE A 6 -32.86 7.66 -0.17
CA ILE A 6 -31.93 8.69 -0.67
C ILE A 6 -30.52 8.39 -0.17
N MET A 7 -30.38 8.04 1.12
CA MET A 7 -29.10 7.62 1.70
C MET A 7 -28.52 6.39 0.98
N LEU A 8 -29.31 5.34 0.75
CA LEU A 8 -28.86 4.16 0.01
C LEU A 8 -28.44 4.46 -1.44
N LEU A 9 -29.17 5.35 -2.11
CA LEU A 9 -28.82 5.79 -3.47
C LEU A 9 -27.46 6.48 -3.48
N PHE A 10 -27.25 7.42 -2.56
CA PHE A 10 -26.01 8.15 -2.42
C PHE A 10 -24.84 7.23 -2.03
N SER A 11 -25.04 6.35 -1.04
CA SER A 11 -24.03 5.34 -0.67
C SER A 11 -23.68 4.41 -1.84
N GLY A 12 -24.67 4.00 -2.62
CA GLY A 12 -24.45 3.17 -3.81
C GLY A 12 -23.57 3.83 -4.86
N LEU A 13 -23.75 5.14 -5.10
CA LEU A 13 -22.89 5.92 -5.99
C LEU A 13 -21.48 6.11 -5.41
N LEU A 14 -21.37 6.39 -4.12
CA LEU A 14 -20.09 6.55 -3.45
C LEU A 14 -19.27 5.25 -3.42
N PHE A 15 -19.91 4.08 -3.31
CA PHE A 15 -19.21 2.79 -3.35
C PHE A 15 -18.43 2.58 -4.65
N TRP A 16 -18.89 3.11 -5.78
CA TRP A 16 -18.17 2.98 -7.04
C TRP A 16 -16.87 3.80 -7.05
N GLY A 17 -16.94 5.05 -6.59
CA GLY A 17 -15.76 5.90 -6.46
C GLY A 17 -14.77 5.35 -5.42
N ALA A 18 -15.30 4.86 -4.30
CA ALA A 18 -14.49 4.28 -3.24
C ALA A 18 -13.86 2.94 -3.63
N ALA A 19 -14.53 2.12 -4.45
CA ALA A 19 -13.96 0.92 -5.05
C ALA A 19 -12.73 1.24 -5.91
N ALA A 20 -12.81 2.28 -6.75
CA ALA A 20 -11.67 2.70 -7.57
C ALA A 20 -10.49 3.19 -6.72
N ALA A 21 -10.77 4.02 -5.69
CA ALA A 21 -9.75 4.51 -4.77
C ALA A 21 -9.08 3.38 -3.95
N LEU A 22 -9.88 2.42 -3.47
CA LEU A 22 -9.37 1.27 -2.72
C LEU A 22 -8.57 0.33 -3.61
N ALA A 23 -9.03 0.05 -4.83
CA ALA A 23 -8.29 -0.74 -5.80
C ALA A 23 -6.94 -0.10 -6.15
N PHE A 24 -6.92 1.21 -6.41
CA PHE A 24 -5.68 1.95 -6.66
C PHE A 24 -4.71 1.85 -5.48
N SER A 25 -5.20 2.07 -4.26
CA SER A 25 -4.39 1.97 -3.04
C SER A 25 -3.84 0.55 -2.83
N GLY A 26 -4.67 -0.48 -3.02
CA GLY A 26 -4.26 -1.88 -2.93
C GLY A 26 -3.20 -2.27 -3.97
N VAL A 27 -3.38 -1.85 -5.23
CA VAL A 27 -2.39 -2.06 -6.30
C VAL A 27 -1.08 -1.35 -5.97
N PHE A 28 -1.14 -0.11 -5.45
CA PHE A 28 0.05 0.65 -5.09
C PHE A 28 0.87 -0.06 -3.99
N VAL A 29 0.21 -0.61 -2.97
CA VAL A 29 0.84 -1.44 -1.92
C VAL A 29 1.56 -2.66 -2.52
N ILE A 30 0.89 -3.37 -3.44
CA ILE A 30 1.48 -4.57 -4.08
C ILE A 30 2.67 -4.19 -4.96
N LEU A 31 2.58 -3.10 -5.70
CA LEU A 31 3.68 -2.61 -6.54
C LEU A 31 4.87 -2.17 -5.68
N MET A 32 4.64 -1.43 -4.59
CA MET A 32 5.68 -1.07 -3.62
C MET A 32 6.40 -2.32 -3.10
N TYR A 33 5.66 -3.32 -2.64
CA TYR A 33 6.24 -4.59 -2.18
C TYR A 33 7.07 -5.27 -3.29
N LYS A 34 6.51 -5.40 -4.50
CA LYS A 34 7.21 -6.04 -5.63
C LYS A 34 8.48 -5.29 -6.02
N ASN A 35 8.47 -3.96 -5.93
CA ASN A 35 9.61 -3.11 -6.29
C ASN A 35 10.76 -3.20 -5.28
N TYR A 36 10.43 -3.40 -4.00
CA TYR A 36 11.37 -3.41 -2.88
C TYR A 36 11.47 -4.77 -2.16
N ARG A 37 11.05 -5.86 -2.81
CA ARG A 37 11.05 -7.24 -2.27
C ARG A 37 12.38 -7.74 -1.71
N CYS A 38 13.51 -7.19 -2.14
CA CYS A 38 14.83 -7.55 -1.61
C CYS A 38 15.09 -6.97 -0.21
N PHE A 39 14.40 -5.88 0.14
CA PHE A 39 14.49 -5.21 1.43
C PHE A 39 13.30 -5.57 2.32
N LEU A 40 12.15 -5.85 1.72
CA LEU A 40 10.90 -6.24 2.37
C LEU A 40 10.77 -7.77 2.38
N GLN A 41 11.38 -8.41 3.37
CA GLN A 41 11.54 -9.87 3.42
C GLN A 41 10.29 -10.64 3.88
N ASP A 42 9.30 -9.92 4.43
CA ASP A 42 8.10 -10.51 5.01
C ASP A 42 7.07 -10.88 3.93
N SER A 43 6.85 -12.19 3.71
CA SER A 43 5.99 -12.71 2.63
C SER A 43 4.53 -12.28 2.75
N PHE A 44 4.11 -11.81 3.93
CA PHE A 44 2.75 -11.39 4.21
C PHE A 44 2.50 -9.89 4.01
N LEU A 45 3.53 -9.10 3.72
CA LEU A 45 3.38 -7.67 3.41
C LEU A 45 2.42 -7.30 2.26
N PRO A 46 2.33 -8.06 1.15
CA PRO A 46 1.37 -7.72 0.09
C PRO A 46 -0.08 -8.09 0.45
N LEU A 47 -0.32 -8.83 1.55
CA LEU A 47 -1.63 -9.34 1.95
C LEU A 47 -2.68 -8.23 2.16
N PRO A 48 -2.42 -7.14 2.92
CA PRO A 48 -3.37 -6.03 3.03
C PRO A 48 -3.78 -5.42 1.68
N GLY A 49 -2.86 -5.37 0.71
CA GLY A 49 -3.15 -4.90 -0.64
C GLY A 49 -4.09 -5.85 -1.41
N TRP A 50 -3.87 -7.17 -1.31
CA TRP A 50 -4.77 -8.16 -1.91
C TRP A 50 -6.17 -8.15 -1.30
N LEU A 51 -6.28 -8.00 0.03
CA LEU A 51 -7.56 -7.87 0.72
C LEU A 51 -8.32 -6.61 0.27
N ALA A 52 -7.60 -5.49 0.10
CA ALA A 52 -8.17 -4.24 -0.39
C ALA A 52 -8.71 -4.38 -1.83
N ILE A 53 -7.99 -5.08 -2.71
CA ILE A 53 -8.47 -5.36 -4.07
C ILE A 53 -9.70 -6.26 -4.06
N ALA A 54 -9.72 -7.30 -3.21
CA ALA A 54 -10.87 -8.18 -3.07
C ALA A 54 -12.12 -7.41 -2.59
N ALA A 55 -11.96 -6.53 -1.59
CA ALA A 55 -13.02 -5.65 -1.12
C ALA A 55 -13.49 -4.69 -2.21
N ALA A 56 -12.57 -4.07 -2.97
CA ALA A 56 -12.92 -3.19 -4.08
C ALA A 56 -13.77 -3.89 -5.15
N PHE A 57 -13.47 -5.16 -5.47
CA PHE A 57 -14.27 -5.93 -6.41
C PHE A 57 -15.68 -6.23 -5.87
N GLY A 58 -15.80 -6.51 -4.57
CA GLY A 58 -17.10 -6.73 -3.91
C GLY A 58 -17.94 -5.44 -3.73
N LEU A 59 -17.32 -4.26 -3.69
CA LEU A 59 -18.02 -2.97 -3.62
C LEU A 59 -18.83 -2.67 -4.89
N LEU A 60 -18.40 -3.15 -6.07
CA LEU A 60 -19.11 -2.94 -7.34
C LEU A 60 -20.53 -3.54 -7.36
N PRO A 61 -20.75 -4.85 -7.12
CA PRO A 61 -22.09 -5.42 -7.04
C PRO A 61 -22.88 -4.86 -5.85
N THR A 62 -22.21 -4.53 -4.75
CA THR A 62 -22.84 -3.90 -3.57
C THR A 62 -23.45 -2.54 -3.92
N GLY A 63 -22.74 -1.71 -4.69
CA GLY A 63 -23.25 -0.43 -5.21
C GLY A 63 -24.47 -0.61 -6.13
N ILE A 64 -24.42 -1.57 -7.05
CA ILE A 64 -25.56 -1.88 -7.94
C ILE A 64 -26.79 -2.31 -7.13
N LEU A 65 -26.60 -3.17 -6.13
CA LEU A 65 -27.66 -3.62 -5.24
C LEU A 65 -28.25 -2.47 -4.42
N ALA A 66 -27.41 -1.58 -3.87
CA ALA A 66 -27.85 -0.41 -3.11
C ALA A 66 -28.74 0.52 -3.95
N ILE A 67 -28.33 0.83 -5.19
CA ILE A 67 -29.12 1.63 -6.13
C ILE A 67 -30.43 0.91 -6.50
N SER A 68 -30.34 -0.39 -6.79
CA SER A 68 -31.51 -1.22 -7.15
C SER A 68 -32.55 -1.31 -6.04
N ILE A 69 -32.12 -1.40 -4.78
CA ILE A 69 -32.98 -1.41 -3.59
C ILE A 69 -33.67 -0.06 -3.40
N SER A 70 -32.96 1.04 -3.67
CA SER A 70 -33.54 2.39 -3.61
C SER A 70 -34.72 2.55 -4.57
N ALA A 71 -34.58 2.03 -5.80
CA ALA A 71 -35.64 2.06 -6.81
C ALA A 71 -36.77 1.04 -6.56
N LYS A 72 -36.43 -0.21 -6.24
CA LYS A 72 -37.41 -1.29 -6.04
C LYS A 72 -37.07 -2.08 -4.77
N ASN A 73 -38.00 -2.11 -3.83
CA ASN A 73 -37.82 -2.91 -2.62
C ASN A 73 -37.98 -4.40 -2.93
N SER A 74 -36.99 -5.22 -2.54
CA SER A 74 -37.09 -6.67 -2.53
C SER A 74 -36.33 -7.19 -1.31
N ARG A 75 -36.99 -8.00 -0.47
CA ARG A 75 -36.41 -8.52 0.77
C ARG A 75 -35.17 -9.38 0.51
N CYS A 76 -35.20 -10.18 -0.57
CA CYS A 76 -34.05 -10.98 -0.98
C CYS A 76 -32.83 -10.09 -1.30
N ARG A 77 -33.02 -9.03 -2.11
CA ARG A 77 -31.92 -8.09 -2.43
C ARG A 77 -31.39 -7.37 -1.20
N GLN A 78 -32.27 -6.95 -0.29
CA GLN A 78 -31.86 -6.31 0.95
C GLN A 78 -31.05 -7.26 1.83
N GLY A 79 -31.44 -8.54 1.92
CA GLY A 79 -30.69 -9.56 2.64
C GLY A 79 -29.31 -9.81 2.05
N VAL A 80 -29.22 -9.95 0.72
CA VAL A 80 -27.94 -10.08 0.00
C VAL A 80 -27.05 -8.85 0.21
N LEU A 81 -27.61 -7.64 0.16
CA LEU A 81 -26.85 -6.41 0.44
C LEU A 81 -26.26 -6.44 1.86
N MET A 82 -27.04 -6.80 2.88
CA MET A 82 -26.55 -6.87 4.26
C MET A 82 -25.44 -7.90 4.41
N TYR A 83 -25.59 -9.08 3.78
CA TYR A 83 -24.56 -10.12 3.81
C TYR A 83 -23.25 -9.66 3.14
N LEU A 84 -23.33 -9.00 1.99
CA LEU A 84 -22.16 -8.47 1.30
C LEU A 84 -21.45 -7.38 2.12
N LEU A 85 -22.20 -6.44 2.72
CA LEU A 85 -21.65 -5.40 3.59
C LEU A 85 -20.89 -6.02 4.78
N LEU A 86 -21.39 -7.11 5.38
CA LEU A 86 -20.69 -7.80 6.46
C LEU A 86 -19.37 -8.44 5.99
N ILE A 87 -19.36 -9.07 4.80
CA ILE A 87 -18.13 -9.64 4.25
C ILE A 87 -17.09 -8.55 3.97
N LEU A 88 -17.52 -7.45 3.35
CA LEU A 88 -16.63 -6.35 3.00
C LEU A 88 -16.03 -5.71 4.26
N LEU A 89 -16.85 -5.44 5.28
CA LEU A 89 -16.37 -4.94 6.56
C LEU A 89 -15.30 -5.85 7.18
N CYS A 90 -15.49 -7.18 7.13
CA CYS A 90 -14.49 -8.14 7.60
C CYS A 90 -13.18 -8.07 6.81
N LEU A 91 -13.24 -7.93 5.47
CA LEU A 91 -12.06 -7.79 4.61
C LEU A 91 -11.32 -6.48 4.90
N GLU A 92 -12.06 -5.38 5.03
CA GLU A 92 -11.52 -4.04 5.30
C GLU A 92 -10.87 -3.97 6.69
N MET A 93 -11.53 -4.50 7.71
CA MET A 93 -10.97 -4.56 9.07
C MET A 93 -9.70 -5.40 9.12
N SER A 94 -9.67 -6.52 8.39
CA SER A 94 -8.47 -7.36 8.28
C SER A 94 -7.34 -6.62 7.57
N SER A 95 -7.63 -5.93 6.46
CA SER A 95 -6.65 -5.13 5.71
C SER A 95 -6.10 -3.98 6.57
N ALA A 96 -6.96 -3.23 7.26
CA ALA A 96 -6.59 -2.11 8.12
C ALA A 96 -5.72 -2.56 9.30
N LEU A 97 -6.07 -3.68 9.95
CA LEU A 97 -5.28 -4.25 11.04
C LEU A 97 -3.89 -4.66 10.56
N LEU A 98 -3.81 -5.36 9.43
CA LEU A 98 -2.55 -5.77 8.81
C LEU A 98 -1.69 -4.57 8.41
N ALA A 99 -2.27 -3.54 7.80
CA ALA A 99 -1.55 -2.32 7.42
C ALA A 99 -0.88 -1.66 8.64
N LYS A 100 -1.59 -1.60 9.78
CA LYS A 100 -1.05 -1.02 11.02
C LYS A 100 0.02 -1.90 11.66
N THR A 101 -0.18 -3.21 11.74
CA THR A 101 0.80 -4.12 12.33
C THR A 101 2.09 -4.18 11.52
N TYR A 102 1.99 -4.23 10.18
CA TYR A 102 3.19 -4.21 9.32
C TYR A 102 3.92 -2.88 9.38
N SER A 103 3.20 -1.75 9.42
CA SER A 103 3.82 -0.43 9.61
C SER A 103 4.64 -0.38 10.90
N ALA A 104 4.16 -0.98 12.00
CA ALA A 104 4.89 -1.01 13.26
C ALA A 104 6.12 -1.93 13.24
N ARG A 105 6.06 -3.06 12.51
CA ARG A 105 7.16 -4.05 12.43
C ARG A 105 8.23 -3.69 11.41
N MET A 106 7.88 -2.91 10.39
CA MET A 106 8.75 -2.57 9.26
C MET A 106 10.08 -1.94 9.68
N THR A 107 10.10 -1.09 10.70
CA THR A 107 11.26 -0.24 11.03
C THR A 107 12.49 -1.04 11.48
N SER A 108 12.29 -2.09 12.29
CA SER A 108 13.40 -2.94 12.77
C SER A 108 13.89 -3.92 11.71
N GLU A 109 12.97 -4.57 11.00
CA GLU A 109 13.29 -5.55 9.97
C GLU A 109 14.01 -4.89 8.80
N LEU A 110 13.50 -3.75 8.34
CA LEU A 110 14.06 -3.03 7.20
C LEU A 110 15.50 -2.59 7.49
N LYS A 111 15.80 -2.11 8.70
CA LYS A 111 17.16 -1.70 9.07
C LYS A 111 18.16 -2.85 8.98
N SER A 112 17.79 -4.04 9.45
CA SER A 112 18.65 -5.24 9.43
C SER A 112 18.86 -5.75 8.01
N THR A 113 17.78 -6.00 7.28
CA THR A 113 17.84 -6.54 5.91
C THR A 113 18.55 -5.57 4.97
N MET A 114 18.29 -4.26 5.09
CA MET A 114 18.94 -3.25 4.28
C MET A 114 20.45 -3.15 4.56
N GLY A 115 20.86 -3.20 5.82
CA GLY A 115 22.28 -3.29 6.19
C GLY A 115 22.97 -4.51 5.56
N HIS A 116 22.32 -5.68 5.60
CA HIS A 116 22.84 -6.91 5.01
C HIS A 116 22.94 -6.86 3.48
N VAL A 117 21.93 -6.29 2.79
CA VAL A 117 21.95 -6.18 1.32
C VAL A 117 23.00 -5.16 0.86
N PHE A 118 23.16 -4.04 1.57
CA PHE A 118 24.18 -3.04 1.26
C PHE A 118 25.60 -3.56 1.56
N SER A 119 25.79 -4.39 2.60
CA SER A 119 27.11 -4.97 2.90
C SER A 119 27.60 -5.98 1.86
N HIS A 120 26.70 -6.62 1.12
CA HIS A 120 27.00 -7.55 0.04
C HIS A 120 26.95 -6.92 -1.36
N TYR A 121 26.97 -5.59 -1.43
CA TYR A 121 27.02 -4.88 -2.71
C TYR A 121 28.36 -5.14 -3.41
N ASN A 122 28.29 -5.68 -4.64
CA ASN A 122 29.47 -6.03 -5.45
C ASN A 122 29.51 -5.26 -6.78
N GLY A 123 28.95 -4.05 -6.81
CA GLY A 123 28.96 -3.17 -7.99
C GLY A 123 27.86 -3.43 -9.03
N ARG A 124 27.70 -2.46 -9.94
CA ARG A 124 26.65 -2.39 -10.98
C ARG A 124 26.63 -3.58 -11.95
N TYR A 125 27.79 -4.18 -12.22
CA TYR A 125 27.93 -5.31 -13.16
C TYR A 125 27.82 -6.68 -12.50
N SER A 126 27.59 -6.74 -11.18
CA SER A 126 27.40 -8.03 -10.52
C SER A 126 26.04 -8.65 -10.90
N GLU A 127 26.03 -9.96 -11.13
CA GLU A 127 24.79 -10.71 -11.37
C GLU A 127 23.91 -10.81 -10.12
N ASN A 128 24.46 -10.46 -8.94
CA ASN A 128 23.79 -10.51 -7.66
C ASN A 128 22.50 -9.66 -7.67
N PRO A 129 21.31 -10.26 -7.42
CA PRO A 129 20.06 -9.50 -7.32
C PRO A 129 20.11 -8.42 -6.23
N GLY A 130 20.91 -8.58 -5.18
CA GLY A 130 21.10 -7.58 -4.12
C GLY A 130 21.69 -6.26 -4.65
N SER A 131 22.75 -6.32 -5.45
CA SER A 131 23.39 -5.12 -6.01
C SER A 131 22.46 -4.33 -6.92
N ARG A 132 21.67 -5.02 -7.77
CA ARG A 132 20.64 -4.37 -8.60
C ARG A 132 19.55 -3.71 -7.75
N ALA A 133 19.19 -4.30 -6.61
CA ALA A 133 18.20 -3.73 -5.70
C ALA A 133 18.73 -2.45 -5.03
N VAL A 134 19.99 -2.41 -4.62
CA VAL A 134 20.66 -1.21 -4.07
C VAL A 134 20.67 -0.08 -5.10
N ASP A 135 21.11 -0.39 -6.31
CA ASP A 135 21.15 0.57 -7.42
C ASP A 135 19.76 1.14 -7.76
N LYS A 136 18.72 0.31 -7.65
CA LYS A 136 17.33 0.69 -7.93
C LYS A 136 16.74 1.55 -6.83
N ILE A 137 16.96 1.21 -5.56
CA ILE A 137 16.42 1.98 -4.44
C ILE A 137 17.06 3.37 -4.36
N GLN A 138 18.37 3.48 -4.61
CA GLN A 138 19.10 4.75 -4.60
C GLN A 138 18.59 5.71 -5.68
N ARG A 139 18.34 5.22 -6.90
CA ARG A 139 17.76 6.03 -7.98
C ARG A 139 16.30 6.39 -7.73
N ASN A 140 15.47 5.43 -7.33
CA ASN A 140 14.03 5.65 -7.17
C ASN A 140 13.69 6.57 -5.99
N LEU A 141 14.41 6.44 -4.88
CA LEU A 141 14.17 7.23 -3.66
C LEU A 141 15.13 8.42 -3.53
N GLN A 142 16.02 8.62 -4.51
CA GLN A 142 16.98 9.73 -4.53
C GLN A 142 17.77 9.81 -3.21
N CYS A 143 18.38 8.68 -2.84
CA CYS A 143 19.03 8.46 -1.56
C CYS A 143 20.40 7.79 -1.74
N CYS A 144 21.27 7.85 -0.74
CA CYS A 144 22.59 7.22 -0.77
C CYS A 144 22.95 6.57 0.56
N GLY A 145 23.32 5.29 0.51
CA GLY A 145 23.67 4.51 1.70
C GLY A 145 22.44 4.09 2.48
N VAL A 146 22.66 3.42 3.61
CA VAL A 146 21.58 2.97 4.49
C VAL A 146 21.09 4.15 5.33
N GLN A 147 22.01 4.78 6.07
CA GLN A 147 21.79 5.96 6.90
C GLN A 147 22.21 7.24 6.17
N ASN A 148 23.35 7.20 5.47
CA ASN A 148 23.87 8.34 4.71
C ASN A 148 24.94 7.91 3.70
N TYR A 149 25.36 8.82 2.80
CA TYR A 149 26.42 8.61 1.83
C TYR A 149 27.75 8.15 2.46
N THR A 150 28.00 8.53 3.72
CA THR A 150 29.19 8.13 4.49
C THR A 150 29.29 6.62 4.67
N ASP A 151 28.19 5.87 4.57
CA ASP A 151 28.21 4.40 4.68
C ASP A 151 29.11 3.76 3.61
N TRP A 152 29.21 4.40 2.44
CA TRP A 152 30.10 3.99 1.35
C TRP A 152 31.57 4.37 1.59
N LEU A 153 31.82 5.38 2.43
CA LEU A 153 33.16 5.91 2.72
C LEU A 153 33.80 5.23 3.93
N THR A 154 32.99 4.78 4.89
CA THR A 154 33.46 4.35 6.22
C THR A 154 33.67 2.83 6.33
N THR A 155 33.15 2.04 5.38
CA THR A 155 33.06 0.58 5.55
C THR A 155 34.11 -0.15 4.70
N SER A 156 35.16 -0.67 5.34
CA SER A 156 36.20 -1.52 4.73
C SER A 156 35.65 -2.79 4.03
N THR A 157 34.45 -3.24 4.41
CA THR A 157 33.75 -4.40 3.81
C THR A 157 32.90 -4.05 2.58
N ILE A 158 32.45 -2.80 2.43
CA ILE A 158 31.66 -2.34 1.27
C ILE A 158 32.60 -1.83 0.17
N SER A 159 33.74 -1.26 0.56
CA SER A 159 34.76 -0.73 -0.34
C SER A 159 35.64 -1.79 -1.01
N SER A 160 35.68 -3.02 -0.49
CA SER A 160 36.58 -4.09 -0.99
C SER A 160 36.27 -4.56 -2.41
N HIS A 161 35.09 -4.22 -2.94
CA HIS A 161 34.63 -4.56 -4.29
C HIS A 161 34.55 -3.36 -5.25
N LEU A 162 34.81 -2.14 -4.77
CA LEU A 162 34.95 -0.98 -5.64
C LEU A 162 36.42 -0.87 -6.08
N PRO A 163 36.70 -0.65 -7.39
CA PRO A 163 38.07 -0.57 -7.88
C PRO A 163 38.86 0.48 -7.09
N THR A 164 39.93 0.01 -6.47
CA THR A 164 40.90 0.74 -5.67
C THR A 164 41.48 1.87 -6.51
N GLU A 165 41.01 3.10 -6.27
CA GLU A 165 41.89 4.28 -6.26
C GLU A 165 41.24 5.53 -5.64
N LYS A 166 39.91 5.62 -5.55
CA LYS A 166 39.21 6.64 -4.74
C LYS A 166 37.92 6.05 -4.18
N ALA A 167 37.80 5.93 -2.85
CA ALA A 167 36.61 5.41 -2.17
C ALA A 167 35.42 6.34 -2.45
N CYS A 168 34.64 6.01 -3.47
CA CYS A 168 33.57 6.82 -4.00
C CYS A 168 32.26 6.02 -3.97
N ALA A 169 31.13 6.68 -3.68
CA ALA A 169 29.84 6.01 -3.66
C ALA A 169 29.43 5.51 -5.07
N PRO A 170 28.53 4.52 -5.17
CA PRO A 170 28.02 4.03 -6.45
C PRO A 170 27.42 5.14 -7.33
N GLU A 171 27.46 4.97 -8.64
CA GLU A 171 26.86 5.91 -9.62
C GLU A 171 25.35 6.10 -9.39
N SER A 172 24.68 5.09 -8.84
CA SER A 172 23.27 5.15 -8.42
C SER A 172 22.99 6.18 -7.31
N CYS A 173 24.00 6.64 -6.57
CA CYS A 173 23.91 7.77 -5.63
C CYS A 173 24.02 9.15 -6.29
N CYS A 174 24.35 9.23 -7.58
CA CYS A 174 24.58 10.49 -8.27
C CYS A 174 23.25 11.17 -8.62
N LYS A 175 23.17 12.48 -8.41
CA LYS A 175 22.04 13.29 -8.88
C LYS A 175 22.10 13.39 -10.42
N GLU A 176 20.97 13.16 -11.10
CA GLU A 176 20.87 13.19 -12.57
C GLU A 176 21.38 14.49 -13.24
N LYS A 177 21.41 15.60 -12.49
CA LYS A 177 21.92 16.90 -12.96
C LYS A 177 23.43 16.89 -13.26
N TYR A 178 24.18 15.92 -12.73
CA TYR A 178 25.62 15.80 -12.90
C TYR A 178 25.93 14.49 -13.65
N SER A 179 26.21 14.56 -14.95
CA SER A 179 26.39 13.39 -15.81
C SER A 179 27.62 12.55 -15.48
N ASN A 180 28.64 13.14 -14.82
CA ASN A 180 29.91 12.49 -14.52
C ASN A 180 30.24 12.60 -13.01
N CYS A 181 29.60 11.79 -12.16
CA CYS A 181 30.04 11.62 -10.77
C CYS A 181 31.38 10.88 -10.61
N ARG A 182 32.02 10.46 -11.72
CA ARG A 182 33.21 9.61 -11.71
C ARG A 182 34.53 10.35 -11.94
N ASP A 183 34.51 11.52 -12.59
CA ASP A 183 35.74 12.17 -13.09
C ASP A 183 36.35 13.16 -12.09
N ASP A 184 35.55 13.82 -11.25
CA ASP A 184 36.03 14.75 -10.23
C ASP A 184 35.69 14.25 -8.83
N ILE A 185 36.76 14.06 -8.02
CA ILE A 185 36.81 13.84 -6.57
C ILE A 185 35.42 13.90 -5.93
N CYS A 186 34.76 12.77 -5.67
CA CYS A 186 33.43 12.65 -5.03
C CYS A 186 32.95 13.91 -4.30
N HIS A 187 32.42 14.89 -5.05
CA HIS A 187 32.02 16.15 -4.46
C HIS A 187 30.70 15.87 -3.74
N LEU A 188 30.70 16.05 -2.42
CA LEU A 188 29.57 15.75 -1.54
C LEU A 188 28.26 16.42 -2.00
N GLU A 189 28.35 17.49 -2.80
CA GLU A 189 27.19 18.22 -3.35
C GLU A 189 26.46 17.45 -4.47
N HIS A 190 27.16 16.59 -5.20
CA HIS A 190 26.62 15.85 -6.35
C HIS A 190 25.88 14.56 -5.93
N LEU A 191 26.08 14.11 -4.69
CA LEU A 191 25.52 12.89 -4.12
C LEU A 191 24.21 13.19 -3.38
N PHE A 192 23.32 12.19 -3.30
CA PHE A 192 22.20 12.23 -2.38
C PHE A 192 22.71 12.16 -0.93
N GLN A 193 22.24 13.07 -0.08
CA GLN A 193 22.68 13.17 1.32
C GLN A 193 21.76 12.45 2.31
N GLU A 194 20.62 11.94 1.85
CA GLU A 194 19.70 11.21 2.71
C GLU A 194 19.89 9.69 2.56
N GLY A 195 19.84 8.98 3.67
CA GLY A 195 19.86 7.53 3.69
C GLY A 195 18.59 6.91 3.12
N CYS A 196 18.76 5.79 2.43
CA CYS A 196 17.65 5.09 1.81
C CYS A 196 16.72 4.41 2.82
N LEU A 197 17.18 4.09 4.04
CA LEU A 197 16.36 3.48 5.07
C LEU A 197 15.19 4.38 5.45
N ARG A 198 15.48 5.63 5.80
CA ARG A 198 14.47 6.60 6.23
C ARG A 198 13.48 6.93 5.11
N LYS A 199 13.98 7.16 3.88
CA LYS A 199 13.12 7.42 2.72
C LYS A 199 12.15 6.27 2.44
N LEU A 200 12.63 5.02 2.52
CA LEU A 200 11.78 3.86 2.27
C LEU A 200 10.77 3.65 3.40
N GLU A 201 11.19 3.81 4.64
CA GLU A 201 10.32 3.77 5.82
C GLU A 201 9.19 4.80 5.70
N ASP A 202 9.52 6.07 5.40
CA ASP A 202 8.55 7.15 5.23
C ASP A 202 7.57 6.85 4.08
N GLN A 203 8.09 6.38 2.92
CA GLN A 203 7.24 6.01 1.78
C GLN A 203 6.27 4.87 2.12
N VAL A 204 6.74 3.81 2.79
CA VAL A 204 5.88 2.69 3.17
C VAL A 204 4.84 3.14 4.19
N HIS A 205 5.25 3.87 5.23
CA HIS A 205 4.34 4.38 6.25
C HIS A 205 3.23 5.23 5.65
N PHE A 206 3.58 6.13 4.72
CA PHE A 206 2.61 6.98 4.04
C PHE A 206 1.57 6.15 3.27
N VAL A 207 2.02 5.13 2.52
CA VAL A 207 1.14 4.26 1.73
C VAL A 207 0.21 3.44 2.63
N MET A 208 0.75 2.84 3.69
CA MET A 208 -0.06 2.04 4.63
C MET A 208 -1.06 2.91 5.40
N LEU A 209 -0.70 4.15 5.74
CA LEU A 209 -1.61 5.12 6.34
C LEU A 209 -2.71 5.53 5.37
N CYS A 210 -2.39 5.76 4.10
CA CYS A 210 -3.38 6.06 3.06
C CYS A 210 -4.41 4.92 2.96
N LEU A 211 -3.95 3.67 2.87
CA LEU A 211 -4.82 2.50 2.85
C LEU A 211 -5.71 2.42 4.11
N PHE A 212 -5.13 2.64 5.29
CA PHE A 212 -5.86 2.62 6.56
C PHE A 212 -6.99 3.65 6.61
N TRP A 213 -6.73 4.89 6.17
CA TRP A 213 -7.75 5.93 6.11
C TRP A 213 -8.83 5.63 5.07
N CYS A 214 -8.47 5.05 3.92
CA CYS A 214 -9.44 4.57 2.93
C CYS A 214 -10.38 3.53 3.53
N CYS A 215 -9.86 2.54 4.28
CA CYS A 215 -10.69 1.54 4.96
C CYS A 215 -11.61 2.14 6.03
N ILE A 216 -11.17 3.15 6.79
CA ILE A 216 -12.05 3.81 7.78
C ILE A 216 -13.22 4.51 7.08
N VAL A 217 -12.93 5.29 6.03
CA VAL A 217 -13.97 6.03 5.29
C VAL A 217 -14.98 5.07 4.67
N LEU A 218 -14.48 3.96 4.10
CA LEU A 218 -15.33 2.91 3.56
C LEU A 218 -16.18 2.22 4.62
N GLY A 219 -15.59 1.80 5.75
CA GLY A 219 -16.34 1.20 6.85
C GLY A 219 -17.46 2.11 7.37
N VAL A 220 -17.24 3.43 7.45
CA VAL A 220 -18.32 4.39 7.79
C VAL A 220 -19.42 4.38 6.73
N LEU A 221 -19.06 4.37 5.45
CA LEU A 221 -20.02 4.33 4.34
C LEU A 221 -20.84 3.03 4.35
N GLU A 222 -20.21 1.90 4.65
CA GLU A 222 -20.85 0.59 4.80
C GLU A 222 -21.83 0.55 5.96
N LEU A 223 -21.44 1.10 7.12
CA LEU A 223 -22.32 1.20 8.28
C LEU A 223 -23.55 2.07 7.98
N LEU A 224 -23.37 3.19 7.27
CA LEU A 224 -24.49 4.05 6.84
C LEU A 224 -25.43 3.32 5.87
N ALA A 225 -24.88 2.56 4.92
CA ALA A 225 -25.66 1.77 3.99
C ALA A 225 -26.41 0.63 4.71
N GLY A 226 -25.75 -0.09 5.61
CA GLY A 226 -26.31 -1.16 6.41
C GLY A 226 -27.44 -0.66 7.32
N PHE A 227 -27.22 0.45 8.03
CA PHE A 227 -28.23 1.10 8.87
C PHE A 227 -29.45 1.52 8.05
N SER A 228 -29.22 2.15 6.90
CA SER A 228 -30.30 2.56 5.99
C SER A 228 -31.10 1.37 5.47
N ASN A 229 -30.43 0.30 5.06
CA ASN A 229 -31.06 -0.94 4.63
C ASN A 229 -31.86 -1.61 5.76
N GLY A 230 -31.32 -1.63 6.99
CA GLY A 230 -32.00 -2.14 8.18
C GLY A 230 -33.30 -1.40 8.49
N ILE A 231 -33.32 -0.07 8.34
CA ILE A 231 -34.55 0.73 8.47
C ILE A 231 -35.59 0.31 7.41
N LEU A 232 -35.16 0.09 6.16
CA LEU A 232 -36.07 -0.37 5.10
C LEU A 232 -36.66 -1.75 5.38
N MET A 233 -35.86 -2.68 5.91
CA MET A 233 -36.31 -4.02 6.27
C MET A 233 -37.35 -3.98 7.40
N ARG A 234 -37.10 -3.19 8.46
CA ARG A 234 -37.99 -3.11 9.63
C ARG A 234 -39.40 -2.59 9.29
N HIS A 235 -39.53 -1.78 8.24
CA HIS A 235 -40.80 -1.22 7.79
C HIS A 235 -41.59 -2.12 6.82
N GLN A 236 -41.06 -3.28 6.41
CA GLN A 236 -41.81 -4.28 5.63
C GLN A 236 -42.28 -5.40 6.58
N PRO A 237 -43.55 -5.41 7.04
CA PRO A 237 -44.05 -6.49 7.88
C PRO A 237 -43.98 -7.84 7.14
N PHE A 238 -43.89 -8.93 7.92
CA PHE A 238 -43.97 -10.34 7.49
C PHE A 238 -45.31 -10.65 6.79
N GLN A 239 -45.53 -10.19 5.55
CA GLN A 239 -46.79 -10.47 4.84
C GLN A 239 -46.72 -11.54 3.73
N ASP A 240 -45.53 -12.06 3.37
CA ASP A 240 -45.44 -13.10 2.32
C ASP A 240 -45.41 -14.56 2.83
N PHE A 241 -45.84 -14.84 4.06
CA PHE A 241 -46.21 -16.22 4.47
C PHE A 241 -47.72 -16.44 4.41
N ARG A 242 -48.39 -15.85 3.41
CA ARG A 242 -49.72 -16.28 2.99
C ARG A 242 -49.56 -17.05 1.67
N ILE A 243 -48.94 -18.22 1.77
CA ILE A 243 -49.07 -19.26 0.74
C ILE A 243 -50.30 -20.05 1.16
N LEU A 244 -51.38 -19.79 0.41
CA LEU A 244 -52.58 -20.61 0.36
C LEU A 244 -52.29 -21.80 -0.55
#